data_AF-A0AAP9ER93-F1
#
_entry.id   AF-A0AAP9ER93-F1
#
_cell.length_a   1.000
_cell.length_b   1.000
_cell.length_c   1.000
_cell.angle_alpha   90.00
_cell.angle_beta   90.00
_cell.angle_gamma   90.00
#
_symmetry.space_group_name_H-M   'P 1'
#
loop_
_entity.id
_entity.type
_entity.pdbx_description
1 polymer ?
#
loop_
_entity_poly.entity_id
_entity_poly.type
_entity_poly.pdbx_seq_one_letter_code
_entity_poly.pdbx_strand_id
1 'polypeptide(L)'
;MVKKSPAAQGRKRDVRVRLPDDQHGEAVAEAARQGVSLSRYVRTVLLEHCLTRRPPDEVASALSSLSRQLSAIGNNLNQIAHVLNAGNHAPVSQVLKDVQAANSETRALLRNLQP
;
A
#
# COMPACT_ATOMS: atom_id res chain seq x y z
N MET A 1 1.05 46.85 14.46
CA MET A 1 1.59 45.48 14.27
C MET A 1 0.76 44.50 15.08
N VAL A 2 -0.20 43.80 14.45
CA VAL A 2 -0.98 42.75 15.13
C VAL A 2 -0.19 41.45 15.05
N LYS A 3 0.28 40.96 16.20
CA LYS A 3 0.93 39.65 16.30
C LYS A 3 -0.13 38.57 16.05
N LYS A 4 -0.05 37.88 14.90
CA LYS A 4 -0.85 36.68 14.61
C LYS A 4 -0.25 35.51 15.40
N SER A 5 -0.95 35.03 16.42
CA SER A 5 -0.59 33.81 17.16
C SER A 5 -0.65 32.59 16.23
N PRO A 6 0.28 31.62 16.33
CA PRO A 6 0.29 30.44 15.45
C PRO A 6 -0.88 29.52 15.83
N ALA A 7 -1.76 29.24 14.86
CA ALA A 7 -2.92 28.38 15.05
C ALA A 7 -2.51 26.90 15.12
N ALA A 8 -2.62 26.34 16.34
CA ALA A 8 -3.17 25.01 16.65
C ALA A 8 -2.58 23.77 15.96
N GLN A 9 -1.32 23.44 16.25
CA GLN A 9 -0.84 22.06 16.16
C GLN A 9 -1.47 21.24 17.31
N GLY A 10 -2.43 20.35 17.02
CA GLY A 10 -2.71 19.20 17.89
C GLY A 10 -3.88 19.29 18.90
N ARG A 11 -4.99 19.98 18.60
CA ARG A 11 -6.17 19.92 19.48
C ARG A 11 -6.88 18.55 19.36
N LYS A 12 -6.77 17.71 20.39
CA LYS A 12 -7.57 16.48 20.54
C LYS A 12 -9.05 16.84 20.73
N ARG A 13 -9.94 16.05 20.12
CA ARG A 13 -11.40 16.18 20.25
C ARG A 13 -11.97 14.86 20.76
N ASP A 14 -12.93 14.96 21.67
CA ASP A 14 -13.61 13.79 22.21
C ASP A 14 -14.71 13.30 21.25
N VAL A 15 -14.82 11.98 21.14
CA VAL A 15 -15.88 11.30 20.40
C VAL A 15 -16.57 10.35 21.37
N ARG A 16 -17.89 10.48 21.53
CA ARG A 16 -18.71 9.59 22.37
C ARG A 16 -19.52 8.68 21.48
N VAL A 17 -19.35 7.37 21.66
CA VAL A 17 -20.08 6.32 20.93
C VAL A 17 -20.84 5.49 21.96
N ARG A 18 -22.09 5.13 21.65
CA ARG A 18 -22.88 4.18 22.44
C ARG A 18 -22.84 2.84 21.72
N LEU A 19 -22.47 1.80 22.45
CA LEU A 19 -22.45 0.43 21.95
C LEU A 19 -23.52 -0.37 22.70
N PRO A 20 -24.23 -1.28 22.01
CA PRO A 20 -24.93 -2.39 22.65
C PRO A 20 -24.01 -3.19 23.58
N ASP A 21 -24.59 -3.81 24.61
CA ASP A 21 -23.81 -4.46 25.68
C ASP A 21 -22.93 -5.61 25.16
N ASP A 22 -23.42 -6.38 24.18
CA ASP A 22 -22.68 -7.44 23.49
C ASP A 22 -21.44 -6.88 22.77
N GLN A 23 -21.62 -5.85 21.96
CA GLN A 23 -20.53 -5.22 21.20
C GLN A 23 -19.52 -4.53 22.11
N HIS A 24 -19.98 -3.94 23.21
CA HIS A 24 -19.10 -3.38 24.23
C HIS A 24 -18.25 -4.48 24.89
N GLY A 25 -18.88 -5.60 25.26
CA GLY A 25 -18.20 -6.76 25.83
C GLY A 25 -17.13 -7.33 24.90
N GLU A 26 -17.44 -7.50 23.62
CA GLU A 26 -16.50 -7.94 22.60
C GLU A 26 -15.31 -6.98 22.45
N ALA A 27 -15.56 -5.67 22.39
CA ALA A 27 -14.52 -4.66 22.28
C ALA A 27 -13.61 -4.63 23.51
N VAL A 28 -14.16 -4.83 24.72
CA VAL A 28 -13.38 -4.95 25.95
C VAL A 28 -12.50 -6.20 25.93
N ALA A 29 -13.05 -7.34 25.52
CA ALA A 29 -12.31 -8.59 25.44
C ALA A 29 -11.15 -8.51 24.43
N GLU A 30 -11.36 -7.89 23.28
CA GLU A 30 -10.32 -7.69 22.27
C GLU A 30 -9.24 -6.69 22.73
N ALA A 31 -9.64 -5.57 23.36
CA ALA A 31 -8.68 -4.64 23.94
C ALA A 31 -7.77 -5.32 25.00
N ALA A 32 -8.36 -6.20 25.83
CA ALA A 32 -7.62 -6.99 26.80
C ALA A 32 -6.66 -7.99 26.14
N ARG A 33 -7.09 -8.71 25.09
CA ARG A 33 -6.23 -9.61 24.29
C ARG A 33 -5.00 -8.89 23.73
N GLN A 34 -5.17 -7.64 23.31
CA GLN A 34 -4.11 -6.81 22.73
C GLN A 34 -3.29 -6.03 23.77
N GLY A 35 -3.62 -6.14 25.06
CA GLY A 35 -2.92 -5.43 26.13
C GLY A 35 -3.04 -3.91 26.06
N VAL A 36 -4.12 -3.39 25.49
CA VAL A 36 -4.37 -1.94 25.34
C VAL A 36 -5.67 -1.52 26.03
N SER A 37 -5.84 -0.22 26.27
CA SER A 37 -7.12 0.30 26.76
C SER A 37 -8.21 0.23 25.70
N LEU A 38 -9.46 0.10 26.11
CA LEU A 38 -10.63 0.11 25.22
C LEU A 38 -10.63 1.35 24.30
N SER A 39 -10.35 2.54 24.84
CA SER A 39 -10.27 3.77 24.04
C SER A 39 -9.15 3.74 23.00
N ARG A 40 -8.01 3.11 23.32
CA ARG A 40 -6.91 2.94 22.35
C ARG A 40 -7.31 1.96 21.26
N TYR A 41 -7.90 0.83 21.63
CA TYR A 41 -8.42 -0.16 20.69
C TYR A 41 -9.43 0.45 19.72
N VAL A 42 -10.49 1.10 20.24
CA VAL A 42 -11.53 1.74 19.41
C VAL A 42 -10.95 2.83 18.52
N ARG A 43 -9.99 3.63 19.01
CA ARG A 43 -9.30 4.64 18.19
C ARG A 43 -8.49 3.99 17.06
N THR A 44 -7.78 2.90 17.33
CA THR A 44 -7.01 2.18 16.31
C THR A 44 -7.93 1.63 15.23
N VAL A 45 -9.00 0.93 15.59
CA VAL A 45 -9.97 0.37 14.64
C VAL A 45 -10.63 1.48 13.80
N LEU A 46 -11.01 2.60 14.44
CA LEU A 46 -11.57 3.75 13.72
C LEU A 46 -10.57 4.33 12.71
N LEU A 47 -9.30 4.48 13.10
CA LEU A 47 -8.26 5.00 12.22
C LEU A 47 -7.98 4.03 11.08
N GLU A 48 -7.82 2.74 11.37
CA GLU A 48 -7.65 1.70 10.35
C GLU A 48 -8.79 1.75 9.35
N HIS A 49 -10.05 1.72 9.81
CA HIS A 49 -11.20 1.77 8.92
C HIS A 49 -11.26 3.07 8.09
N CYS A 50 -10.94 4.22 8.67
CA CYS A 50 -10.89 5.50 7.94
C CYS A 50 -9.72 5.56 6.95
N LEU A 51 -8.58 4.96 7.25
CA LEU A 51 -7.38 4.93 6.41
C LEU A 51 -7.48 3.85 5.31
N THR A 52 -8.17 2.74 5.57
CA THR A 52 -8.42 1.68 4.59
C THR A 52 -9.53 2.04 3.61
N ARG A 53 -10.23 3.18 3.77
CA ARG A 53 -11.07 3.78 2.71
C ARG A 53 -10.25 4.40 1.57
N ARG A 54 -9.08 3.85 1.26
CA ARG A 54 -8.48 4.07 -0.05
C ARG A 54 -9.43 3.40 -1.05
N PRO A 55 -9.96 4.13 -2.06
CA PRO A 55 -10.99 3.58 -2.93
C PRO A 55 -10.50 2.27 -3.57
N PRO A 56 -11.34 1.22 -3.64
CA PRO A 56 -10.97 -0.08 -4.22
C PRO A 56 -10.30 0.03 -5.58
N ASP A 57 -10.68 1.05 -6.35
CA ASP A 57 -10.16 1.33 -7.68
C ASP A 57 -8.65 1.63 -7.72
N GLU A 58 -8.07 2.27 -6.70
CA GLU A 58 -6.63 2.55 -6.71
C GLU A 58 -5.80 1.27 -6.50
N VAL A 59 -6.22 0.41 -5.58
CA VAL A 59 -5.53 -0.86 -5.31
C VAL A 59 -5.74 -1.83 -6.46
N ALA A 60 -6.96 -1.92 -6.99
CA ALA A 60 -7.27 -2.73 -8.16
C ALA A 60 -6.52 -2.26 -9.41
N SER A 61 -6.42 -0.94 -9.62
CA SER A 61 -5.65 -0.34 -10.72
C SER A 61 -4.15 -0.61 -10.58
N ALA A 62 -3.59 -0.47 -9.37
CA ALA A 62 -2.19 -0.78 -9.09
C ALA A 62 -1.89 -2.28 -9.34
N LEU A 63 -2.77 -3.17 -8.91
CA LEU A 63 -2.60 -4.62 -9.08
C LEU A 63 -2.76 -5.05 -10.55
N SER A 64 -3.68 -4.42 -11.29
CA SER A 64 -3.85 -4.62 -12.73
C SER A 64 -2.62 -4.12 -13.52
N SER A 65 -2.07 -2.97 -13.14
CA SER A 65 -0.84 -2.43 -13.73
C SER A 65 0.36 -3.34 -13.47
N LEU A 66 0.51 -3.84 -12.23
CA LEU A 66 1.55 -4.81 -11.88
C LEU A 66 1.40 -6.12 -12.68
N SER A 67 0.18 -6.62 -12.82
CA SER A 67 -0.10 -7.84 -13.60
C SER A 67 0.28 -7.67 -15.07
N ARG A 68 -0.01 -6.51 -15.68
CA ARG A 68 0.42 -6.21 -17.06
C ARG A 68 1.94 -6.17 -17.20
N GLN A 69 2.63 -5.57 -16.23
CA GLN A 69 4.10 -5.51 -16.25
C GLN A 69 4.73 -6.89 -16.10
N LEU A 70 4.22 -7.73 -15.20
CA LEU A 70 4.68 -9.12 -15.05
C LEU A 70 4.48 -9.93 -16.34
N SER A 71 3.33 -9.78 -17.00
CA SER A 71 3.09 -10.40 -18.31
C SER A 71 4.07 -9.91 -19.38
N ALA A 72 4.40 -8.62 -19.40
CA ALA A 72 5.40 -8.08 -20.33
C ALA A 72 6.80 -8.66 -20.07
N ILE A 73 7.20 -8.77 -18.80
CA ILE A 73 8.47 -9.41 -18.41
C ILE A 73 8.49 -10.89 -18.84
N GLY A 74 7.41 -11.62 -18.58
CA GLY A 74 7.27 -13.02 -18.98
C GLY A 74 7.39 -13.21 -20.49
N ASN A 75 6.72 -12.34 -21.28
CA ASN A 75 6.83 -12.36 -22.74
C ASN A 75 8.26 -12.10 -23.22
N ASN A 76 8.94 -11.12 -22.65
CA ASN A 76 10.33 -10.81 -23.01
C ASN A 76 11.27 -11.98 -22.69
N LEU A 77 11.11 -12.61 -21.52
CA LEU A 77 11.88 -13.81 -21.16
C LEU A 77 11.62 -14.96 -22.14
N ASN A 78 10.36 -15.16 -22.55
CA ASN A 78 10.00 -16.20 -23.51
C ASN A 78 10.63 -15.96 -24.89
N GLN A 79 10.69 -14.71 -25.32
CA GLN A 79 11.36 -14.33 -26.58
C GLN A 79 12.88 -14.58 -26.50
N ILE A 80 13.53 -14.24 -25.38
CA ILE A 80 14.97 -14.52 -25.18
C ILE A 80 15.22 -16.04 -25.24
N ALA A 81 14.41 -16.81 -24.52
CA ALA A 81 14.51 -18.28 -24.53
C ALA A 81 14.34 -18.84 -25.94
N HIS A 82 13.37 -18.34 -26.71
CA HIS A 82 13.14 -18.79 -28.08
C HIS A 82 14.31 -18.44 -29.02
N VAL A 83 14.92 -17.26 -28.88
CA VAL A 83 16.08 -16.87 -29.72
C VAL A 83 17.32 -17.70 -29.36
N LEU A 84 17.56 -17.94 -28.06
CA LEU A 84 18.66 -18.78 -27.60
C LEU A 84 18.48 -20.24 -28.03
N ASN A 85 17.27 -20.78 -27.89
CA ASN A 85 16.94 -22.16 -28.29
C ASN A 85 17.04 -22.38 -29.81
N ALA A 86 16.91 -21.32 -30.61
CA ALA A 86 17.10 -21.37 -32.06
C ALA A 86 18.58 -21.40 -32.49
N GLY A 87 19.54 -21.44 -31.55
CA GLY A 87 20.98 -21.45 -31.84
C GLY A 87 21.58 -20.08 -32.20
N ASN A 88 20.78 -19.02 -32.10
CA ASN A 88 21.23 -17.66 -32.36
C ASN A 88 21.81 -17.02 -31.09
N HIS A 89 22.98 -16.39 -31.23
CA HIS A 89 23.58 -15.56 -30.18
C HIS A 89 22.85 -14.21 -30.19
N ALA A 90 21.70 -14.12 -29.53
CA ALA A 90 21.03 -12.83 -29.33
C ALA A 90 21.92 -11.91 -28.47
N PRO A 91 21.85 -10.57 -28.64
CA PRO A 91 22.46 -9.64 -27.71
C PRO A 91 21.61 -9.61 -26.42
N VAL A 92 21.67 -10.71 -25.65
CA VAL A 92 21.00 -10.88 -24.35
C VAL A 92 21.32 -9.72 -23.41
N SER A 93 22.51 -9.12 -23.58
CA SER A 93 22.96 -7.93 -22.88
C SER A 93 22.06 -6.70 -23.09
N GLN A 94 21.47 -6.50 -24.26
CA GLN A 94 20.58 -5.36 -24.51
C GLN A 94 19.21 -5.59 -23.87
N VAL A 95 18.65 -6.79 -24.05
CA VAL A 95 17.35 -7.13 -23.44
C VAL A 95 17.43 -7.10 -21.91
N LEU A 96 18.55 -7.56 -21.32
CA LEU A 96 18.76 -7.46 -19.88
C LEU A 96 18.85 -6.00 -19.40
N LYS A 97 19.46 -5.09 -20.17
CA LYS A 97 19.50 -3.66 -19.83
C LYS A 97 18.10 -3.05 -19.85
N ASP A 98 17.28 -3.40 -20.83
CA ASP A 98 15.92 -2.88 -20.96
C ASP A 98 15.03 -3.40 -19.81
N VAL A 99 15.18 -4.67 -19.43
CA VAL A 99 14.51 -5.24 -18.25
C VAL A 99 14.97 -4.57 -16.95
N GLN A 100 16.26 -4.28 -16.81
CA GLN A 100 16.79 -3.56 -15.65
C GLN A 100 16.23 -2.14 -15.56
N ALA A 101 16.16 -1.42 -16.69
CA ALA A 101 15.63 -0.07 -16.76
C ALA A 101 14.15 -0.03 -16.33
N ALA A 102 13.32 -0.92 -16.89
CA ALA A 102 11.91 -1.05 -16.52
C ALA A 102 11.74 -1.36 -15.02
N ASN A 103 12.59 -2.22 -14.47
CA ASN A 103 12.54 -2.57 -13.05
C ASN A 103 12.94 -1.41 -12.12
N SER A 104 13.92 -0.58 -12.51
CA SER A 104 14.27 0.63 -11.77
C SER A 104 13.16 1.69 -11.79
N GLU A 105 12.44 1.83 -12.91
CA GLU A 105 11.31 2.73 -13.04
C GLU A 105 10.14 2.29 -12.13
N THR A 106 9.79 1.00 -12.16
CA THR A 106 8.77 0.44 -11.26
C THR A 106 9.14 0.65 -9.78
N ARG A 107 10.41 0.46 -9.41
CA ARG A 107 10.89 0.75 -8.06
C ARG A 107 10.78 2.23 -7.68
N ALA A 108 10.96 3.15 -8.61
CA ALA A 108 10.80 4.58 -8.36
C ALA A 108 9.33 4.95 -8.10
N LEU A 109 8.41 4.39 -8.90
CA LEU A 109 6.97 4.58 -8.71
C LEU A 109 6.50 4.01 -7.36
N LEU A 110 7.00 2.84 -6.96
CA LEU A 110 6.67 2.23 -5.67
C LEU A 110 7.16 3.06 -4.47
N ARG A 111 8.32 3.72 -4.57
CA ARG A 111 8.81 4.63 -3.51
C ARG A 111 7.91 5.86 -3.33
N ASN A 112 7.31 6.35 -4.39
CA ASN A 112 6.39 7.50 -4.34
C ASN A 112 5.01 7.15 -3.75
N LEU A 113 4.71 5.86 -3.58
CA LEU A 113 3.44 5.35 -3.03
C LEU A 113 3.54 4.93 -1.55
N GLN A 114 4.74 4.91 -0.97
CA GLN A 114 4.96 4.71 0.46
C GLN A 114 5.04 6.10 1.14
N PRO A 115 4.25 6.37 2.21
CA PRO A 115 4.30 7.66 2.92
C PRO A 115 5.63 7.89 3.66
#